data_AF-A0A811JTD5-F1
#
_entry.id   AF-A0A811JTD5-F1
#
_cell.length_a   1.000
_cell.length_b   1.000
_cell.length_c   1.000
_cell.angle_alpha   90.00
_cell.angle_beta   90.00
_cell.angle_gamma   90.00
#
_symmetry.space_group_name_H-M   'P 1'
#
loop_
_entity.id
_entity.type
_entity.pdbx_description
1 polymer ?
#
loop_
_entity_poly.entity_id
_entity_poly.type
_entity_poly.pdbx_seq_one_letter_code
_entity_poly.pdbx_strand_id
1 'polypeptide(L)'
;MSSSCSSLIVLFLLVVNGSPSLLNNYIIGTPAVNCEEDNVSLDIITAKPFEGNIFVKGRARDAECKHSYHSNTSQPFSLGLGKCGMQRLRSANPRGVSFGITIIVSFHPNGFITKNDRAFHVKCFYMEPDEIVTNTIHVSSLPTYELQDEMGMPVCKYSVHLEDVDGTLLNYGNVGDTVYHVWECSGPQMGMLVKKCYVTDGDGEEHLVIDDTGCSSDSLLLEEVRYDSNKMRAHAQSQVFKYADSNQIFFTCQIRLCQLQMDMCNKITPPKCGAHKDELDTILDKIDVDSLSLDDNTTSTDFIHRPKRSIDNFLDLDVATGEMLVMDKEVQDGIEEICHSNNVMPFMLPGFVLTVVSTVFMTLMISKFVKKQKEIDSRFY
;
A
#
# COMPACT_ATOMS: atom_id res chain seq x y z
N MET A 1 5.20 5.24 75.63
CA MET A 1 6.21 5.34 74.57
C MET A 1 5.53 5.07 73.23
N SER A 2 5.19 6.12 72.50
CA SER A 2 4.34 6.10 71.31
C SER A 2 4.91 7.06 70.27
N SER A 3 5.97 6.67 69.56
CA SER A 3 6.54 7.50 68.47
C SER A 3 7.47 6.67 67.58
N SER A 4 6.95 5.91 66.60
CA SER A 4 7.77 5.37 65.49
C SER A 4 6.97 4.85 64.27
N CYS A 5 5.76 5.37 64.01
CA CYS A 5 5.01 4.99 62.81
C CYS A 5 4.83 6.12 61.77
N SER A 6 5.17 7.37 62.12
CA SER A 6 4.90 8.53 61.24
C SER A 6 5.99 8.82 60.19
N SER A 7 7.19 8.26 60.31
CA SER A 7 8.28 8.51 59.34
C SER A 7 8.25 7.63 58.09
N LEU A 8 7.58 6.47 58.12
CA LEU A 8 7.47 5.58 56.95
C LEU A 8 6.40 6.06 55.95
N ILE A 9 5.37 6.78 56.41
CA ILE A 9 4.28 7.27 55.55
C ILE A 9 4.73 8.50 54.74
N VAL A 10 5.64 9.33 55.27
CA VAL A 10 6.16 10.50 54.54
C VAL A 10 7.14 10.08 53.43
N LEU A 11 7.88 8.98 53.61
CA LEU A 11 8.78 8.48 52.57
C LEU A 11 8.02 7.77 51.42
N PHE A 12 6.84 7.19 51.70
CA PHE A 12 5.98 6.60 50.67
C PHE A 12 5.17 7.63 49.86
N LEU A 13 4.97 8.84 50.39
CA LEU A 13 4.24 9.92 49.70
C LEU A 13 5.13 10.76 48.75
N LEU A 14 6.45 10.64 48.82
CA LEU A 14 7.37 11.33 47.89
C LEU A 14 7.73 10.49 46.65
N VAL A 15 7.28 9.24 46.54
CA VAL A 15 7.59 8.36 45.38
C VAL A 15 6.44 8.29 44.36
N VAL A 16 5.32 8.99 44.56
CA VAL A 16 4.14 8.91 43.68
C VAL A 16 3.86 10.21 42.91
N ASN A 17 4.89 10.97 42.56
CA ASN A 17 4.77 12.06 41.57
C ASN A 17 5.92 12.06 40.56
N GLY A 18 6.32 10.86 40.14
CA GLY A 18 6.94 10.65 38.84
C GLY A 18 6.02 9.73 38.06
N SER A 19 5.00 10.29 37.39
CA SER A 19 4.51 9.59 36.21
C SER A 19 5.74 9.42 35.31
N PRO A 20 6.11 8.19 34.88
CA PRO A 20 6.91 8.08 33.69
C PRO A 20 5.98 8.65 32.63
N SER A 21 6.17 9.92 32.30
CA SER A 21 5.66 10.43 31.05
C SER A 21 6.41 9.64 29.99
N LEU A 22 5.83 8.51 29.61
CA LEU A 22 6.07 7.86 28.34
C LEU A 22 5.60 8.88 27.31
N LEU A 23 6.40 9.92 27.13
CA LEU A 23 6.14 10.99 26.20
C LEU A 23 6.40 10.36 24.85
N ASN A 24 5.35 9.74 24.34
CA ASN A 24 5.25 9.28 22.97
C ASN A 24 5.65 10.46 22.08
N ASN A 25 6.88 10.40 21.57
CA ASN A 25 7.30 11.32 20.54
C ASN A 25 6.48 11.00 19.27
N TYR A 26 6.24 12.00 18.45
CA TYR A 26 5.45 11.86 17.24
C TYR A 26 5.98 12.81 16.16
N ILE A 27 5.66 12.47 14.92
CA ILE A 27 6.01 13.27 13.75
C ILE A 27 5.01 14.42 13.63
N ILE A 28 5.51 15.64 13.52
CA ILE A 28 4.72 16.85 13.34
C ILE A 28 4.56 17.10 11.84
N GLY A 29 3.31 17.10 11.38
CA GLY A 29 2.98 17.39 9.98
C GLY A 29 3.41 16.28 9.02
N THR A 30 3.49 16.65 7.75
CA THR A 30 3.92 15.75 6.67
C THR A 30 5.43 15.90 6.48
N PRO A 31 6.21 14.79 6.49
CA PRO A 31 7.64 14.83 6.18
C PRO A 31 7.93 15.45 4.81
N ALA A 32 9.06 16.14 4.69
CA ALA A 32 9.53 16.63 3.40
C ALA A 32 10.41 15.57 2.72
N VAL A 33 10.24 15.43 1.40
CA VAL A 33 11.03 14.52 0.57
C VAL A 33 11.93 15.38 -0.32
N ASN A 34 13.23 15.12 -0.30
CA ASN A 34 14.17 15.73 -1.21
C ASN A 34 14.69 14.67 -2.19
N CYS A 35 14.34 14.84 -3.46
CA CYS A 35 14.78 13.99 -4.56
C CYS A 35 16.02 14.65 -5.21
N GLU A 36 17.22 14.14 -4.91
CA GLU A 36 18.48 14.57 -5.52
C GLU A 36 18.81 13.71 -6.74
N GLU A 37 19.83 14.07 -7.53
CA GLU A 37 20.20 13.34 -8.76
C GLU A 37 20.55 11.86 -8.53
N ASP A 38 21.22 11.55 -7.40
CA ASP A 38 21.66 10.19 -7.07
C ASP A 38 20.99 9.62 -5.80
N ASN A 39 20.26 10.44 -5.04
CA ASN A 39 19.79 10.11 -3.69
C ASN A 39 18.33 10.54 -3.45
N VAL A 40 17.62 9.82 -2.60
CA VAL A 40 16.35 10.25 -2.01
C VAL A 40 16.54 10.42 -0.52
N SER A 41 16.20 11.59 0.03
CA SER A 41 16.24 11.85 1.46
C SER A 41 14.88 12.24 2.04
N LEU A 42 14.66 11.81 3.28
CA LEU A 42 13.43 12.05 4.03
C LEU A 42 13.75 12.92 5.24
N ASP A 43 13.14 14.11 5.29
CA ASP A 43 13.28 15.05 6.40
C ASP A 43 12.03 14.99 7.30
N ILE A 44 12.26 14.66 8.57
CA ILE A 44 11.21 14.48 9.57
C ILE A 44 11.36 15.49 10.69
N ILE A 45 10.24 16.12 11.05
CA ILE A 45 10.16 17.02 12.19
C ILE A 45 9.40 16.30 13.30
N THR A 46 10.03 16.14 14.45
CA THR A 46 9.43 15.46 15.61
C THR A 46 9.25 16.43 16.78
N ALA A 47 8.26 16.18 17.63
CA ALA A 47 7.97 17.04 18.78
C ALA A 47 9.10 17.07 19.82
N LYS A 48 9.93 16.03 19.85
CA LYS A 48 11.13 15.89 20.69
C LYS A 48 12.30 15.36 19.84
N PRO A 49 13.56 15.44 20.33
CA PRO A 49 14.69 14.81 19.66
C PRO A 49 14.36 13.36 19.28
N PHE A 50 14.59 13.02 18.01
CA PHE A 50 14.27 11.71 17.49
C PHE A 50 15.30 10.68 17.99
N GLU A 51 14.81 9.67 18.69
CA GLU A 51 15.58 8.48 19.07
C GLU A 51 14.81 7.27 18.56
N GLY A 52 15.44 6.48 17.70
CA GLY A 52 14.72 5.45 16.97
C GLY A 52 15.46 4.94 15.74
N ASN A 53 14.72 4.31 14.84
CA ASN A 53 15.26 3.73 13.62
C ASN A 53 14.42 4.18 12.42
N ILE A 54 15.08 4.60 11.35
CA ILE A 54 14.45 4.82 10.05
C ILE A 54 14.98 3.76 9.10
N PHE A 55 14.09 3.00 8.48
CA PHE A 55 14.50 1.90 7.60
C PHE A 55 13.49 1.65 6.48
N VAL A 56 13.94 0.98 5.43
CA VAL A 56 13.09 0.61 4.30
C VAL A 56 12.26 -0.64 4.62
N LYS A 57 10.97 -0.63 4.24
CA LYS A 57 10.06 -1.77 4.37
C LYS A 57 10.68 -3.02 3.72
N GLY A 58 10.74 -4.13 4.45
CA GLY A 58 11.34 -5.39 3.98
C GLY A 58 12.88 -5.46 4.00
N ARG A 59 13.59 -4.36 4.31
CA ARG A 59 15.06 -4.28 4.34
C ARG A 59 15.62 -3.83 5.69
N ALA A 60 14.88 -4.05 6.77
CA ALA A 60 15.24 -3.60 8.13
C ALA A 60 16.52 -4.25 8.70
N ARG A 61 16.97 -5.36 8.12
CA ARG A 61 18.21 -6.06 8.51
C ARG A 61 19.46 -5.54 7.79
N ASP A 62 19.27 -4.83 6.69
CA ASP A 62 20.37 -4.34 5.86
C ASP A 62 20.88 -3.01 6.42
N ALA A 63 22.16 -2.97 6.79
CA ALA A 63 22.77 -1.78 7.38
C ALA A 63 22.80 -0.58 6.43
N GLU A 64 22.80 -0.80 5.11
CA GLU A 64 22.71 0.27 4.10
C GLU A 64 21.28 0.87 3.99
N CYS A 65 20.26 0.15 4.47
CA CYS A 65 18.85 0.51 4.32
C CYS A 65 18.18 0.88 5.64
N LYS A 66 18.98 0.99 6.71
CA LYS A 66 18.56 1.31 8.06
C LYS A 66 19.53 2.32 8.68
N HIS A 67 18.98 3.37 9.27
CA HIS A 67 19.73 4.34 10.06
C HIS A 67 19.15 4.38 11.48
N SER A 68 20.02 4.20 12.48
CA SER A 68 19.66 4.30 13.90
C SER A 68 20.04 5.69 14.44
N TYR A 69 19.05 6.39 14.97
CA TYR A 69 19.18 7.74 15.48
C TYR A 69 19.22 7.75 16.99
N HIS A 70 20.22 8.44 17.52
CA HIS A 70 20.35 8.80 18.92
C HIS A 70 20.35 10.32 19.06
N SER A 71 20.13 10.85 20.27
CA SER A 71 20.01 12.29 20.56
C SER A 71 21.12 13.20 19.99
N ASN A 72 22.28 12.67 19.62
CA ASN A 72 23.40 13.40 19.02
C ASN A 72 23.53 13.24 17.49
N THR A 73 22.59 12.57 16.82
CA THR A 73 22.67 12.26 15.38
C THR A 73 21.86 13.27 14.58
N SER A 74 22.53 14.10 13.78
CA SER A 74 21.92 15.14 12.94
C SER A 74 21.91 14.82 11.45
N GLN A 75 22.36 13.62 11.05
CA GLN A 75 22.45 13.27 9.63
C GLN A 75 21.06 12.92 9.06
N PRO A 76 20.63 13.56 7.96
CA PRO A 76 19.35 13.23 7.33
C PRO A 76 19.35 11.79 6.82
N PHE A 77 18.18 11.15 6.82
CA PHE A 77 18.04 9.82 6.26
C PHE A 77 18.12 9.93 4.74
N SER A 78 19.08 9.26 4.13
CA SER A 78 19.32 9.27 2.68
C SER A 78 19.52 7.86 2.15
N LEU A 79 18.99 7.61 0.96
CA LEU A 79 19.08 6.35 0.23
C LEU A 79 19.56 6.62 -1.19
N GLY A 80 20.54 5.86 -1.66
CA GLY A 80 20.95 5.93 -3.07
C GLY A 80 19.85 5.39 -3.99
N LEU A 81 19.68 6.01 -5.16
CA LEU A 81 18.71 5.58 -6.16
C LEU A 81 18.96 4.13 -6.61
N GLY A 82 17.88 3.35 -6.74
CA GLY A 82 17.94 1.95 -7.18
C GLY A 82 18.49 0.96 -6.14
N LYS A 83 18.82 1.40 -4.92
CA LYS A 83 19.21 0.53 -3.80
C LYS A 83 18.02 0.21 -2.89
N CYS A 84 18.22 -0.72 -1.94
CA CYS A 84 17.24 -1.05 -0.90
C CYS A 84 15.87 -1.52 -1.42
N GLY A 85 15.79 -2.09 -2.62
CA GLY A 85 14.51 -2.52 -3.22
C GLY A 85 13.64 -1.36 -3.68
N MET A 86 14.23 -0.21 -4.00
CA MET A 86 13.53 0.92 -4.61
C MET A 86 12.91 0.54 -5.96
N GLN A 87 11.60 0.68 -6.07
CA GLN A 87 10.84 0.39 -7.28
C GLN A 87 11.20 1.43 -8.35
N ARG A 88 11.68 0.97 -9.51
CA ARG A 88 12.05 1.84 -10.63
C ARG A 88 11.06 1.63 -11.77
N LEU A 89 10.26 2.65 -12.05
CA LEU A 89 9.31 2.65 -13.17
C LEU A 89 9.78 3.65 -14.23
N ARG A 90 10.04 3.19 -15.45
CA ARG A 90 10.29 4.09 -16.57
C ARG A 90 8.94 4.59 -17.10
N SER A 91 8.79 5.90 -17.22
CA SER A 91 7.64 6.54 -17.83
C SER A 91 8.04 7.01 -19.22
N ALA A 92 7.30 6.59 -20.24
CA ALA A 92 7.52 7.08 -21.59
C ALA A 92 7.00 8.52 -21.77
N ASN A 93 6.04 8.95 -20.94
CA ASN A 93 5.36 10.22 -21.09
C ASN A 93 4.64 10.68 -19.79
N PRO A 94 5.10 11.75 -19.11
CA PRO A 94 6.30 12.52 -19.42
C PRO A 94 7.52 11.59 -19.40
N ARG A 95 8.45 11.82 -20.33
CA ARG A 95 9.62 10.96 -20.47
C ARG A 95 10.49 11.10 -19.23
N GLY A 96 10.74 9.99 -18.56
CA GLY A 96 11.44 10.05 -17.28
C GLY A 96 11.43 8.72 -16.54
N VAL A 97 11.90 8.76 -15.31
CA VAL A 97 11.96 7.59 -14.43
C VAL A 97 11.40 7.97 -13.08
N SER A 98 10.42 7.20 -12.61
CA SER A 98 9.92 7.29 -11.25
C SER A 98 10.62 6.26 -10.36
N PHE A 99 11.01 6.71 -9.17
CA PHE A 99 11.52 5.85 -8.11
C PHE A 99 10.56 5.88 -6.92
N GLY A 100 10.07 4.71 -6.51
CA GLY A 100 9.15 4.52 -5.38
C GLY A 100 9.80 3.71 -4.25
N ILE A 101 9.62 4.13 -3.01
CA ILE A 101 10.11 3.38 -1.84
C ILE A 101 9.24 3.62 -0.60
N THR A 102 9.05 2.60 0.22
CA THR A 102 8.31 2.72 1.48
C THR A 102 9.29 2.77 2.66
N ILE A 103 9.33 3.91 3.35
CA ILE A 103 10.21 4.17 4.49
C ILE A 103 9.39 4.09 5.78
N ILE A 104 9.89 3.37 6.78
CA ILE A 104 9.27 3.20 8.09
C ILE A 104 10.10 3.98 9.13
N VAL A 105 9.43 4.89 9.83
CA VAL A 105 9.99 5.64 10.96
C VAL A 105 9.51 4.99 12.24
N SER A 106 10.44 4.39 12.98
CA SER A 106 10.19 3.71 14.24
C SER A 106 10.79 4.47 15.43
N PHE A 107 9.99 4.71 16.46
CA PHE A 107 10.44 5.35 17.70
C PHE A 107 11.00 4.34 18.72
N HIS A 108 11.08 3.05 18.37
CA HIS A 108 11.60 2.04 19.27
C HIS A 108 13.12 1.81 19.04
N PRO A 109 13.97 1.92 20.08
CA PRO A 109 15.42 1.81 19.93
C PRO A 109 15.88 0.43 19.42
N ASN A 110 15.20 -0.65 19.83
CA ASN A 110 15.51 -2.01 19.37
C ASN A 110 14.97 -2.35 17.96
N GLY A 111 14.39 -1.39 17.23
CA GLY A 111 13.91 -1.59 15.86
C GLY A 111 12.60 -2.38 15.74
N PHE A 112 11.78 -2.41 16.79
CA PHE A 112 10.44 -3.00 16.75
C PHE A 112 9.42 -2.01 16.21
N ILE A 113 8.46 -2.53 15.43
CA ILE A 113 7.34 -1.71 14.95
C ILE A 113 6.33 -1.52 16.08
N THR A 114 6.06 -0.27 16.45
CA THR A 114 5.10 0.10 17.51
C THR A 114 3.91 0.89 16.97
N LYS A 115 2.89 1.12 17.82
CA LYS A 115 1.69 1.89 17.47
C LYS A 115 1.99 3.32 16.99
N ASN A 116 3.11 3.91 17.39
CA ASN A 116 3.46 5.28 17.04
C ASN A 116 4.30 5.35 15.75
N ASP A 117 4.66 4.21 15.18
CA ASP A 117 5.51 4.14 14.00
C ASP A 117 4.68 4.48 12.76
N ARG A 118 5.33 5.10 11.78
CA ARG A 118 4.67 5.57 10.56
C ARG A 118 5.43 5.08 9.34
N ALA A 119 4.67 4.62 8.35
CA ALA A 119 5.20 4.25 7.05
C ALA A 119 4.83 5.35 6.04
N PHE A 120 5.81 5.76 5.24
CA PHE A 120 5.65 6.77 4.20
C PHE A 120 6.05 6.15 2.86
N HIS A 121 5.13 6.16 1.90
CA HIS A 121 5.43 5.79 0.53
C HIS A 121 5.93 7.02 -0.22
N VAL A 122 7.22 7.05 -0.50
CA VAL A 122 7.92 8.15 -1.16
C VAL A 122 8.05 7.84 -2.64
N LYS A 123 7.62 8.78 -3.48
CA LYS A 123 7.72 8.68 -4.94
C LYS A 123 8.39 9.92 -5.52
N CYS A 124 9.55 9.74 -6.13
CA CYS A 124 10.28 10.77 -6.87
C CYS A 124 10.11 10.52 -8.37
N PHE A 125 9.97 11.58 -9.17
CA PHE A 125 9.92 11.48 -10.62
C PHE A 125 11.00 12.37 -11.23
N TYR A 126 11.88 11.77 -12.03
CA TYR A 126 12.97 12.44 -12.74
C TYR A 126 12.61 12.52 -14.21
N MET A 127 12.33 13.73 -14.67
CA MET A 127 11.99 14.00 -16.07
C MET A 127 13.26 14.10 -16.92
N GLU A 128 13.29 13.37 -18.04
CA GLU A 128 14.31 13.52 -19.08
C GLU A 128 13.87 14.69 -19.98
N PRO A 129 14.60 15.82 -20.04
CA PRO A 129 14.21 16.93 -20.88
C PRO A 129 14.35 16.56 -22.36
N ASP A 130 13.30 16.80 -23.15
CA ASP A 130 13.39 16.83 -24.61
C ASP A 130 14.07 18.15 -25.03
N GLU A 131 15.39 18.22 -25.00
CA GLU A 131 16.11 19.38 -25.52
C GLU A 131 16.00 19.46 -27.05
N ILE A 132 15.03 20.21 -27.55
CA ILE A 132 15.10 20.77 -28.90
C ILE A 132 15.88 22.08 -28.81
N VAL A 133 17.21 21.99 -28.89
CA VAL A 133 18.07 23.18 -29.04
C VAL A 133 17.82 23.77 -30.42
N THR A 134 16.89 24.72 -30.52
CA THR A 134 16.70 25.51 -31.72
C THR A 134 17.52 26.80 -31.61
N ASN A 135 18.71 26.79 -32.22
CA ASN A 135 19.43 28.03 -32.50
C ASN A 135 18.69 28.78 -33.61
N THR A 136 18.07 29.92 -33.30
CA THR A 136 17.49 30.79 -34.33
C THR A 136 18.11 32.18 -34.29
N ILE A 137 18.50 32.63 -35.48
CA ILE A 137 19.11 33.93 -35.77
C ILE A 137 18.03 35.00 -35.74
N HIS A 138 18.28 36.08 -35.01
CA HIS A 138 17.39 37.24 -34.92
C HIS A 138 17.27 37.99 -36.25
N VAL A 139 16.04 38.11 -36.76
CA VAL A 139 15.63 39.18 -37.68
C VAL A 139 14.32 39.75 -37.17
N SER A 140 14.29 41.08 -37.00
CA SER A 140 13.24 41.84 -36.33
C SER A 140 11.95 41.91 -37.17
N SER A 141 10.88 41.27 -36.68
CA SER A 141 9.49 41.54 -37.08
C SER A 141 8.65 41.92 -35.85
N LEU A 142 7.49 42.56 -36.08
CA LEU A 142 6.57 43.02 -35.03
C LEU A 142 6.38 41.98 -33.91
N PRO A 143 6.37 42.37 -32.63
CA PRO A 143 6.12 41.43 -31.55
C PRO A 143 4.67 40.96 -31.60
N THR A 144 4.46 39.73 -32.06
CA THR A 144 3.22 38.98 -31.83
C THR A 144 3.26 38.44 -30.41
N TYR A 145 2.26 38.78 -29.60
CA TYR A 145 2.06 38.11 -28.31
C TYR A 145 1.44 36.74 -28.60
N GLU A 146 2.19 35.66 -28.38
CA GLU A 146 1.62 34.31 -28.39
C GLU A 146 0.70 34.16 -27.17
N LEU A 147 -0.60 34.00 -27.42
CA LEU A 147 -1.54 33.54 -26.42
C LEU A 147 -1.42 32.02 -26.38
N GLN A 148 -0.63 31.51 -25.43
CA GLN A 148 -0.51 30.07 -25.20
C GLN A 148 -1.69 29.61 -24.32
N ASP A 149 -2.62 28.88 -24.94
CA ASP A 149 -3.62 28.09 -24.23
C ASP A 149 -3.08 26.67 -24.10
N GLU A 150 -2.32 26.42 -23.03
CA GLU A 150 -1.78 25.10 -22.75
C GLU A 150 -2.92 24.22 -22.21
N MET A 151 -3.43 23.29 -23.05
CA MET A 151 -4.32 22.24 -22.57
C MET A 151 -3.59 21.42 -21.50
N GLY A 152 -4.02 21.56 -20.23
CA GLY A 152 -3.49 20.76 -19.13
C GLY A 152 -3.69 19.27 -19.39
N MET A 153 -2.61 18.49 -19.23
CA MET A 153 -2.68 17.03 -19.34
C MET A 153 -3.69 16.45 -18.34
N PRO A 154 -4.48 15.44 -18.74
CA PRO A 154 -5.47 14.86 -17.84
C PRO A 154 -4.79 14.03 -16.76
N VAL A 155 -5.38 14.03 -15.57
CA VAL A 155 -4.91 13.18 -14.47
C VAL A 155 -5.74 11.92 -14.45
N CYS A 156 -5.08 10.77 -14.59
CA CYS A 156 -5.72 9.46 -14.53
C CYS A 156 -5.37 8.72 -13.24
N LYS A 157 -6.35 7.98 -12.71
CA LYS A 157 -6.24 7.18 -11.51
C LYS A 157 -6.76 5.77 -11.77
N TYR A 158 -6.15 4.81 -11.08
CA TYR A 158 -6.53 3.42 -11.13
C TYR A 158 -6.75 2.93 -9.69
N SER A 159 -7.96 2.43 -9.43
CA SER A 159 -8.39 1.88 -8.14
C SER A 159 -9.08 0.54 -8.34
N VAL A 160 -9.11 -0.25 -7.27
CA VAL A 160 -9.83 -1.52 -7.21
C VAL A 160 -10.85 -1.44 -6.09
N HIS A 161 -12.08 -1.85 -6.37
CA HIS A 161 -13.24 -1.69 -5.49
C HIS A 161 -13.88 -3.05 -5.18
N LEU A 162 -14.44 -3.18 -3.98
CA LEU A 162 -15.23 -4.35 -3.56
C LEU A 162 -16.70 -4.19 -3.95
N GLU A 163 -17.34 -5.32 -4.28
CA GLU A 163 -18.78 -5.48 -4.54
C GLU A 163 -19.34 -4.75 -5.77
N ASP A 164 -18.88 -3.53 -6.06
CA ASP A 164 -19.37 -2.70 -7.16
C ASP A 164 -18.29 -1.73 -7.68
N VAL A 165 -18.50 -1.14 -8.86
CA VAL A 165 -17.66 -0.14 -9.53
C VAL A 165 -17.51 1.14 -8.70
N ASP A 166 -18.56 1.51 -7.95
CA ASP A 166 -18.55 2.63 -6.99
C ASP A 166 -18.36 2.16 -5.54
N GLY A 167 -17.89 0.92 -5.36
CA GLY A 167 -17.73 0.29 -4.05
C GLY A 167 -16.60 0.84 -3.20
N THR A 168 -16.27 0.15 -2.11
CA THR A 168 -15.18 0.55 -1.21
C THR A 168 -13.82 0.20 -1.80
N LEU A 169 -12.83 1.09 -1.64
CA LEU A 169 -11.47 0.86 -2.11
C LEU A 169 -10.85 -0.36 -1.40
N LEU A 170 -10.38 -1.31 -2.20
CA LEU A 170 -9.74 -2.53 -1.74
C LEU A 170 -8.25 -2.33 -1.52
N ASN A 171 -7.79 -2.55 -0.29
CA ASN A 171 -6.36 -2.66 0.05
C ASN A 171 -5.97 -4.10 0.46
N TYR A 172 -6.94 -4.89 0.92
CA TYR A 172 -6.77 -6.26 1.43
C TYR A 172 -7.93 -7.12 0.97
N GLY A 173 -7.66 -8.19 0.22
CA GLY A 173 -8.70 -9.10 -0.29
C GLY A 173 -8.30 -10.57 -0.15
N ASN A 174 -9.26 -11.48 -0.18
CA ASN A 174 -8.99 -12.92 -0.21
C ASN A 174 -9.06 -13.44 -1.64
N VAL A 175 -8.29 -14.49 -1.93
CA VAL A 175 -8.38 -15.18 -3.22
C VAL A 175 -9.82 -15.63 -3.48
N GLY A 176 -10.31 -15.31 -4.69
CA GLY A 176 -11.67 -15.61 -5.15
C GLY A 176 -12.73 -14.58 -4.80
N ASP A 177 -12.40 -13.50 -4.06
CA ASP A 177 -13.33 -12.39 -3.86
C ASP A 177 -13.57 -11.66 -5.20
N THR A 178 -14.82 -11.27 -5.47
CA THR A 178 -15.16 -10.52 -6.69
C THR A 178 -14.86 -9.03 -6.50
N VAL A 179 -14.08 -8.46 -7.42
CA VAL A 179 -13.63 -7.07 -7.36
C VAL A 179 -13.82 -6.36 -8.70
N TYR A 180 -13.83 -5.03 -8.63
CA TYR A 180 -14.02 -4.15 -9.78
C TYR A 180 -12.81 -3.24 -9.93
N HIS A 181 -12.09 -3.41 -11.03
CA HIS A 181 -11.03 -2.51 -11.46
C HIS A 181 -11.65 -1.29 -12.10
N VAL A 182 -11.22 -0.09 -11.69
CA VAL A 182 -11.79 1.18 -12.12
C VAL A 182 -10.67 2.12 -12.54
N TRP A 183 -10.74 2.56 -13.81
CA TRP A 183 -9.88 3.60 -14.36
C TRP A 183 -10.71 4.87 -14.54
N GLU A 184 -10.20 5.99 -14.04
CA GLU A 184 -10.87 7.28 -14.11
C GLU A 184 -9.86 8.36 -14.48
N CYS A 185 -10.15 9.12 -15.53
CA CYS A 185 -9.35 10.26 -15.96
C CYS A 185 -10.17 11.56 -15.81
N SER A 186 -9.50 12.63 -15.42
CA SER A 186 -10.09 13.98 -15.37
C SER A 186 -9.36 14.91 -16.33
N GLY A 187 -10.07 15.45 -17.33
CA GLY A 187 -9.57 16.46 -18.25
C GLY A 187 -10.61 16.86 -19.31
N PRO A 188 -10.48 18.05 -19.93
CA PRO A 188 -11.45 18.54 -20.91
C PRO A 188 -11.32 17.80 -22.25
N GLN A 189 -12.46 17.41 -22.82
CA GLN A 189 -12.62 16.95 -24.22
C GLN A 189 -11.73 15.77 -24.66
N MET A 190 -11.29 14.95 -23.72
CA MET A 190 -10.54 13.73 -23.97
C MET A 190 -11.37 12.49 -23.65
N GLY A 191 -10.99 11.36 -24.23
CA GLY A 191 -11.41 10.02 -23.86
C GLY A 191 -10.18 9.15 -23.63
N MET A 192 -10.40 7.95 -23.10
CA MET A 192 -9.32 7.01 -22.78
C MET A 192 -9.55 5.62 -23.36
N LEU A 193 -8.45 4.90 -23.58
CA LEU A 193 -8.39 3.47 -23.83
C LEU A 193 -7.37 2.86 -22.85
N VAL A 194 -7.81 1.91 -22.04
CA VAL A 194 -6.95 1.08 -21.21
C VAL A 194 -6.31 0.00 -22.07
N LYS A 195 -4.98 -0.08 -22.07
CA LYS A 195 -4.19 -1.09 -22.80
C LYS A 195 -2.93 -1.47 -22.02
N LYS A 196 -2.25 -2.54 -22.43
CA LYS A 196 -0.99 -3.02 -21.83
C LYS A 196 -1.03 -3.05 -20.30
N CYS A 197 -1.96 -3.80 -19.74
CA CYS A 197 -1.99 -4.00 -18.30
C CYS A 197 -1.20 -5.24 -17.94
N TYR A 198 -0.35 -5.12 -16.93
CA TYR A 198 0.41 -6.22 -16.37
C TYR A 198 0.32 -6.23 -14.84
N VAL A 199 0.54 -7.42 -14.30
CA VAL A 199 0.48 -7.72 -12.88
C VAL A 199 1.84 -8.18 -12.41
N THR A 200 2.34 -7.59 -11.33
CA THR A 200 3.65 -7.91 -10.76
C THR A 200 3.56 -8.08 -9.25
N ASP A 201 4.40 -8.93 -8.68
CA ASP A 201 4.58 -9.10 -7.23
C ASP A 201 5.60 -8.10 -6.63
N GLY A 202 6.25 -7.30 -7.49
CA GLY A 202 7.30 -6.36 -7.12
C GLY A 202 8.73 -6.89 -7.28
N ASP A 203 8.91 -8.17 -7.62
CA ASP A 203 10.22 -8.80 -7.88
C ASP A 203 10.56 -8.85 -9.39
N GLY A 204 9.77 -8.17 -10.23
CA GLY A 204 10.08 -7.88 -11.63
C GLY A 204 9.53 -8.89 -12.64
N GLU A 205 8.81 -9.92 -12.19
CA GLU A 205 7.99 -10.73 -13.08
C GLU A 205 6.70 -9.96 -13.44
N GLU A 206 6.39 -9.88 -14.74
CA GLU A 206 5.24 -9.16 -15.28
C GLU A 206 4.35 -10.14 -16.05
N HIS A 207 3.12 -10.32 -15.59
CA HIS A 207 2.11 -11.12 -16.29
C HIS A 207 1.11 -10.21 -17.00
N LEU A 208 1.00 -10.32 -18.32
CA LEU A 208 0.11 -9.50 -19.15
C LEU A 208 -1.35 -9.92 -18.95
N VAL A 209 -2.21 -9.00 -18.52
CA VAL A 209 -3.66 -9.21 -18.35
C VAL A 209 -4.49 -8.46 -19.38
N ILE A 210 -4.01 -7.34 -19.90
CA ILE A 210 -4.64 -6.61 -21.03
C ILE A 210 -3.58 -6.34 -22.08
N ASP A 211 -3.89 -6.67 -23.33
CA ASP A 211 -2.97 -6.56 -24.46
C ASP A 211 -2.75 -5.12 -24.97
N ASP A 212 -1.94 -5.00 -26.02
CA ASP A 212 -1.62 -3.74 -26.69
C ASP A 212 -2.83 -3.07 -27.37
N THR A 213 -3.92 -3.80 -27.60
CA THR A 213 -5.15 -3.33 -28.26
C THR A 213 -6.25 -2.95 -27.26
N GLY A 214 -6.08 -3.30 -25.98
CA GLY A 214 -7.03 -3.04 -24.92
C GLY A 214 -7.99 -4.20 -24.64
N CYS A 215 -7.69 -5.40 -25.14
CA CYS A 215 -8.46 -6.62 -24.91
C CYS A 215 -7.84 -7.46 -23.79
N SER A 216 -8.68 -8.14 -23.02
CA SER A 216 -8.22 -9.04 -21.97
C SER A 216 -7.45 -10.22 -22.57
N SER A 217 -6.24 -10.47 -22.06
CA SER A 217 -5.45 -11.64 -22.45
C SER A 217 -6.01 -12.92 -21.84
N ASP A 218 -6.54 -12.83 -20.62
CA ASP A 218 -7.18 -13.94 -19.91
C ASP A 218 -8.46 -13.47 -19.23
N SER A 219 -9.59 -13.82 -19.84
CA SER A 219 -10.93 -13.51 -19.36
C SER A 219 -11.27 -14.14 -18.00
N LEU A 220 -10.50 -15.13 -17.54
CA LEU A 220 -10.66 -15.72 -16.20
C LEU A 220 -10.01 -14.83 -15.12
N LEU A 221 -8.90 -14.19 -15.44
CA LEU A 221 -8.19 -13.31 -14.51
C LEU A 221 -8.77 -11.89 -14.50
N LEU A 222 -9.19 -11.38 -15.66
CA LEU A 222 -9.78 -10.05 -15.80
C LEU A 222 -10.77 -10.05 -16.96
N GLU A 223 -12.02 -9.64 -16.71
CA GLU A 223 -13.01 -9.51 -17.77
C GLU A 223 -12.66 -8.37 -18.75
N GLU A 224 -13.34 -8.36 -19.90
CA GLU A 224 -13.17 -7.29 -20.90
C GLU A 224 -13.56 -5.92 -20.32
N VAL A 225 -12.73 -4.91 -20.61
CA VAL A 225 -12.91 -3.55 -20.09
C VAL A 225 -14.14 -2.89 -20.71
N ARG A 226 -15.05 -2.43 -19.84
CA ARG A 226 -16.25 -1.69 -20.22
C ARG A 226 -16.04 -0.20 -19.99
N TYR A 227 -16.48 0.62 -20.93
CA TYR A 227 -16.31 2.06 -20.89
C TYR A 227 -17.65 2.76 -20.68
N ASP A 228 -17.66 3.79 -19.84
CA ASP A 228 -18.82 4.64 -19.65
C ASP A 228 -19.10 5.49 -20.90
N SER A 229 -20.30 6.08 -20.95
CA SER A 229 -20.73 6.94 -22.07
C SER A 229 -19.80 8.14 -22.30
N ASN A 230 -19.16 8.65 -21.24
CA ASN A 230 -18.21 9.76 -21.30
C ASN A 230 -16.81 9.35 -21.79
N LYS A 231 -16.54 8.03 -21.94
CA LYS A 231 -15.24 7.45 -22.30
C LYS A 231 -14.05 7.89 -21.42
N MET A 232 -14.32 8.47 -20.25
CA MET A 232 -13.33 8.95 -19.28
C MET A 232 -13.34 8.14 -17.99
N ARG A 233 -14.29 7.20 -17.89
CA ARG A 233 -14.35 6.17 -16.87
C ARG A 233 -14.50 4.80 -17.53
N ALA A 234 -13.77 3.83 -17.02
CA ALA A 234 -13.81 2.45 -17.48
C ALA A 234 -13.70 1.50 -16.29
N HIS A 235 -14.30 0.32 -16.41
CA HIS A 235 -14.29 -0.69 -15.38
C HIS A 235 -14.20 -2.10 -15.94
N ALA A 236 -13.63 -3.01 -15.17
CA ALA A 236 -13.57 -4.44 -15.47
C ALA A 236 -13.77 -5.24 -14.18
N GLN A 237 -14.51 -6.33 -14.26
CA GLN A 237 -14.72 -7.24 -13.14
C GLN A 237 -13.63 -8.32 -13.14
N SER A 238 -13.20 -8.77 -11.98
CA SER A 238 -12.28 -9.90 -11.82
C SER A 238 -12.52 -10.63 -10.50
N GLN A 239 -11.91 -11.80 -10.37
CA GLN A 239 -11.73 -12.46 -9.08
C GLN A 239 -10.31 -12.19 -8.59
N VAL A 240 -10.15 -11.92 -7.29
CA VAL A 240 -8.84 -11.73 -6.69
C VAL A 240 -8.01 -13.01 -6.85
N PHE A 241 -6.82 -12.88 -7.42
CA PHE A 241 -5.83 -13.95 -7.60
C PHE A 241 -4.49 -13.51 -7.02
N LYS A 242 -3.54 -14.45 -6.86
CA LYS A 242 -2.16 -14.15 -6.46
C LYS A 242 -1.14 -15.09 -7.06
N TYR A 243 0.13 -14.66 -7.00
CA TYR A 243 1.27 -15.53 -7.23
C TYR A 243 1.43 -16.52 -6.06
N ALA A 244 1.94 -17.71 -6.32
CA ALA A 244 2.09 -18.75 -5.29
C ALA A 244 3.03 -18.31 -4.15
N ASP A 245 4.07 -17.56 -4.47
CA ASP A 245 5.15 -17.18 -3.55
C ASP A 245 4.99 -15.77 -2.95
N SER A 246 3.97 -15.01 -3.36
CA SER A 246 3.78 -13.62 -2.94
C SER A 246 2.33 -13.30 -2.61
N ASN A 247 2.14 -12.68 -1.45
CA ASN A 247 0.84 -12.14 -1.01
C ASN A 247 0.65 -10.68 -1.40
N GLN A 248 1.58 -10.08 -2.16
CA GLN A 248 1.51 -8.68 -2.59
C GLN A 248 1.44 -8.63 -4.12
N ILE A 249 0.57 -7.76 -4.62
CA ILE A 249 0.32 -7.63 -6.06
C ILE A 249 0.14 -6.16 -6.44
N PHE A 250 0.68 -5.81 -7.59
CA PHE A 250 0.57 -4.49 -8.20
C PHE A 250 0.04 -4.64 -9.62
N PHE A 251 -0.97 -3.85 -9.96
CA PHE A 251 -1.46 -3.74 -11.32
C PHE A 251 -0.94 -2.43 -11.93
N THR A 252 -0.36 -2.52 -13.12
CA THR A 252 0.08 -1.35 -13.88
C THR A 252 -0.49 -1.42 -15.28
N CYS A 253 -1.04 -0.31 -15.77
CA CYS A 253 -1.71 -0.19 -17.05
C CYS A 253 -1.22 1.03 -17.81
N GLN A 254 -1.23 0.94 -19.14
CA GLN A 254 -0.99 2.07 -20.03
C GLN A 254 -2.33 2.61 -20.54
N ILE A 255 -2.60 3.89 -20.30
CA ILE A 255 -3.80 4.56 -20.76
C ILE A 255 -3.47 5.39 -21.99
N ARG A 256 -4.11 5.06 -23.11
CA ARG A 256 -4.06 5.87 -24.32
C ARG A 256 -5.16 6.91 -24.31
N LEU A 257 -4.77 8.17 -24.45
CA LEU A 257 -5.70 9.29 -24.53
C LEU A 257 -6.04 9.61 -25.98
N CYS A 258 -7.31 9.94 -26.22
CA CYS A 258 -7.83 10.31 -27.53
C CYS A 258 -8.66 11.60 -27.40
N GLN A 259 -8.69 12.43 -28.43
CA GLN A 259 -9.49 13.66 -28.43
C GLN A 259 -10.92 13.37 -28.92
N LEU A 260 -11.92 13.78 -28.14
CA LEU A 260 -13.33 13.60 -28.47
C LEU A 260 -13.78 14.55 -29.60
N GLN A 261 -13.28 15.79 -29.61
CA GLN A 261 -13.69 16.80 -30.60
C GLN A 261 -13.23 16.47 -32.03
N MET A 262 -12.14 15.72 -32.17
CA MET A 262 -11.62 15.27 -33.46
C MET A 262 -12.11 13.87 -33.87
N ASP A 263 -13.09 13.32 -33.15
CA ASP A 263 -13.65 11.99 -33.41
C ASP A 263 -12.62 10.83 -33.37
N MET A 264 -11.45 11.06 -32.75
CA MET A 264 -10.35 10.09 -32.72
C MET A 264 -10.65 8.92 -31.79
N CYS A 265 -11.53 9.10 -30.81
CA CYS A 265 -11.90 8.07 -29.85
C CYS A 265 -12.83 7.00 -30.42
N ASN A 266 -13.62 7.28 -31.46
CA ASN A 266 -14.66 6.35 -31.93
C ASN A 266 -14.12 5.09 -32.63
N LYS A 267 -12.85 5.13 -33.07
CA LYS A 267 -12.18 3.98 -33.69
C LYS A 267 -11.27 3.21 -32.74
N ILE A 268 -11.09 3.72 -31.52
CA ILE A 268 -10.11 3.24 -30.55
C ILE A 268 -10.83 2.69 -29.31
N THR A 269 -11.84 3.43 -28.80
CA THR A 269 -12.59 3.08 -27.59
C THR A 269 -14.09 2.96 -27.86
N PRO A 270 -14.74 1.82 -27.51
CA PRO A 270 -14.15 0.61 -26.94
C PRO A 270 -13.38 -0.24 -27.97
N PRO A 271 -12.41 -1.06 -27.54
CA PRO A 271 -11.70 -1.97 -28.43
C PRO A 271 -12.62 -3.10 -28.91
N LYS A 272 -12.30 -3.68 -30.07
CA LYS A 272 -13.06 -4.79 -30.65
C LYS A 272 -12.42 -6.12 -30.25
N CYS A 273 -12.86 -6.65 -29.11
CA CYS A 273 -12.39 -7.93 -28.58
C CYS A 273 -13.33 -9.07 -29.03
N GLY A 274 -12.79 -10.25 -29.33
CA GLY A 274 -13.59 -11.44 -29.71
C GLY A 274 -13.44 -11.95 -31.15
N ALA A 275 -12.64 -11.31 -32.02
CA ALA A 275 -12.51 -11.79 -33.41
C ALA A 275 -11.66 -13.08 -33.58
N HIS A 276 -10.87 -13.47 -32.57
CA HIS A 276 -9.94 -14.60 -32.66
C HIS A 276 -10.23 -15.79 -31.75
N LYS A 277 -11.15 -15.66 -30.77
CA LYS A 277 -11.50 -16.77 -29.86
C LYS A 277 -12.50 -17.74 -30.51
N ASP A 278 -13.43 -17.20 -31.29
CA ASP A 278 -14.42 -17.99 -32.02
C ASP A 278 -13.81 -18.79 -33.20
N GLU A 279 -12.72 -18.31 -33.80
CA GLU A 279 -12.06 -19.00 -34.91
C GLU A 279 -11.24 -20.22 -34.44
N LEU A 280 -10.66 -20.17 -33.23
CA LEU A 280 -9.92 -21.30 -32.65
C LEU A 280 -10.86 -22.42 -32.16
N ASP A 281 -12.00 -22.07 -31.56
CA ASP A 281 -13.02 -23.05 -31.17
C ASP A 281 -13.67 -23.70 -32.40
N THR A 282 -13.86 -22.95 -33.50
CA THR A 282 -14.38 -23.50 -34.77
C THR A 282 -13.35 -24.39 -35.49
N ILE A 283 -12.06 -24.17 -35.27
CA ILE A 283 -10.98 -25.01 -35.85
C ILE A 283 -10.83 -26.30 -35.03
N LEU A 284 -10.95 -26.25 -33.70
CA LEU A 284 -10.82 -27.42 -32.83
C LEU A 284 -12.00 -28.41 -32.94
N ASP A 285 -13.21 -27.93 -33.23
CA ASP A 285 -14.38 -28.79 -33.52
C ASP A 285 -14.33 -29.45 -34.92
N LYS A 286 -13.38 -29.07 -35.79
CA LYS A 286 -13.26 -29.61 -37.16
C LYS A 286 -12.09 -30.58 -37.35
N ILE A 287 -11.25 -30.77 -36.33
CA ILE A 287 -10.14 -31.73 -36.41
C ILE A 287 -10.65 -33.07 -35.86
N ASP A 288 -11.34 -33.82 -36.72
CA ASP A 288 -11.46 -35.27 -36.56
C ASP A 288 -10.07 -35.86 -36.82
N VAL A 289 -9.47 -36.45 -35.78
CA VAL A 289 -8.15 -37.06 -35.84
C VAL A 289 -8.28 -38.43 -36.50
N ASP A 290 -8.24 -38.47 -37.83
CA ASP A 290 -7.65 -39.62 -38.52
C ASP A 290 -7.11 -39.26 -39.91
N SER A 291 -5.96 -39.87 -40.21
CA SER A 291 -5.21 -39.90 -41.48
C SER A 291 -4.37 -38.68 -41.94
N LEU A 292 -3.04 -38.87 -41.82
CA LEU A 292 -2.00 -38.78 -42.89
C LEU A 292 -1.84 -37.43 -43.63
N SER A 293 -0.66 -36.92 -43.98
CA SER A 293 0.71 -37.44 -44.05
C SER A 293 1.64 -36.24 -44.31
N LEU A 294 2.91 -36.40 -43.93
CA LEU A 294 4.02 -35.53 -44.31
C LEU A 294 4.11 -35.41 -45.83
N ASP A 295 4.10 -34.19 -46.34
CA ASP A 295 4.80 -33.84 -47.58
C ASP A 295 5.36 -32.42 -47.47
N ASP A 296 6.69 -32.38 -47.55
CA ASP A 296 7.56 -31.22 -47.59
C ASP A 296 7.60 -30.69 -49.03
N ASN A 297 7.24 -29.42 -49.27
CA ASN A 297 7.77 -28.63 -50.38
C ASN A 297 7.28 -27.17 -50.40
N THR A 298 8.25 -26.25 -50.27
CA THR A 298 8.33 -24.88 -50.85
C THR A 298 7.27 -23.86 -50.40
N THR A 299 7.58 -22.66 -49.92
CA THR A 299 8.64 -21.71 -50.27
C THR A 299 8.86 -20.78 -49.08
N SER A 300 10.11 -20.67 -48.64
CA SER A 300 10.56 -19.63 -47.71
C SER A 300 10.42 -18.25 -48.36
N THR A 301 9.48 -17.45 -47.88
CA THR A 301 9.56 -15.99 -47.99
C THR A 301 9.67 -15.43 -46.58
N ASP A 302 10.91 -15.18 -46.16
CA ASP A 302 11.24 -14.39 -44.98
C ASP A 302 10.64 -12.99 -45.12
N PHE A 303 9.46 -12.79 -44.54
CA PHE A 303 9.00 -11.46 -44.16
C PHE A 303 9.46 -11.22 -42.74
N ILE A 304 10.71 -10.75 -42.60
CA ILE A 304 11.17 -10.02 -41.42
C ILE A 304 10.17 -8.88 -41.23
N HIS A 305 9.29 -9.05 -40.24
CA HIS A 305 8.38 -8.01 -39.79
C HIS A 305 9.25 -6.91 -39.15
N ARG A 306 9.73 -5.98 -39.98
CA ARG A 306 10.14 -4.66 -39.50
C ARG A 306 8.95 -4.10 -38.74
N PRO A 307 9.10 -3.72 -37.46
CA PRO A 307 8.06 -2.91 -36.84
C PRO A 307 8.04 -1.59 -37.61
N LYS A 308 6.98 -1.39 -38.40
CA LYS A 308 6.61 -0.06 -38.88
C LYS A 308 6.35 0.77 -37.64
N ARG A 309 7.35 1.54 -37.22
CA ARG A 309 7.19 2.65 -36.30
C ARG A 309 6.35 3.69 -37.03
N SER A 310 5.03 3.52 -37.04
CA SER A 310 4.13 4.65 -37.23
C SER A 310 4.35 5.55 -36.03
N ILE A 311 4.83 6.76 -36.29
CA ILE A 311 4.79 7.85 -35.33
C ILE A 311 3.32 8.25 -35.28
N ASP A 312 2.53 7.45 -34.57
CA ASP A 312 1.21 7.87 -34.18
C ASP A 312 1.41 8.68 -32.90
N ASN A 313 1.22 10.00 -32.99
CA ASN A 313 1.28 10.93 -31.85
C ASN A 313 0.06 10.70 -30.92
N PHE A 314 -0.12 9.47 -30.42
CA PHE A 314 -1.04 9.18 -29.35
C PHE A 314 -0.35 9.42 -28.02
N LEU A 315 -1.04 10.10 -27.11
CA LEU A 315 -0.56 10.39 -25.78
C LEU A 315 -0.90 9.17 -24.90
N ASP A 316 0.10 8.34 -24.61
CA ASP A 316 -0.05 7.21 -23.69
C ASP A 316 0.47 7.64 -22.29
N LEU A 317 -0.18 7.21 -21.21
CA LEU A 317 0.14 7.55 -19.81
C LEU A 317 0.13 6.28 -18.94
N ASP A 318 1.14 6.10 -18.07
CA ASP A 318 1.21 4.93 -17.20
C ASP A 318 0.50 5.19 -15.85
N VAL A 319 -0.37 4.26 -15.45
CA VAL A 319 -1.12 4.32 -14.20
C VAL A 319 -0.99 3.00 -13.45
N ALA A 320 -0.69 3.07 -12.16
CA ALA A 320 -0.53 1.91 -11.28
C ALA A 320 -1.46 2.02 -10.07
N THR A 321 -1.87 0.86 -9.55
CA THR A 321 -2.58 0.77 -8.27
C THR A 321 -1.63 0.98 -7.10
N GLY A 322 -2.20 1.23 -5.91
CA GLY A 322 -1.48 1.03 -4.66
C GLY A 322 -1.13 -0.45 -4.43
N GLU A 323 -0.35 -0.71 -3.39
CA GLU A 323 -0.06 -2.06 -2.90
C GLU A 323 -1.36 -2.75 -2.46
N MET A 324 -1.65 -3.91 -3.07
CA MET A 324 -2.75 -4.77 -2.64
C MET A 324 -2.18 -6.01 -1.97
N LEU A 325 -2.74 -6.36 -0.82
CA LEU A 325 -2.39 -7.56 -0.08
C LEU A 325 -3.48 -8.61 -0.25
N VAL A 326 -3.09 -9.76 -0.81
CA VAL A 326 -3.98 -10.88 -1.09
C VAL A 326 -3.70 -12.02 -0.14
N MET A 327 -4.74 -12.43 0.57
CA MET A 327 -4.69 -13.53 1.54
C MET A 327 -5.32 -14.79 0.95
N ASP A 328 -4.82 -15.95 1.37
CA ASP A 328 -5.48 -17.22 1.06
C ASP A 328 -6.81 -17.29 1.81
N LYS A 329 -7.87 -17.69 1.10
CA LYS A 329 -9.14 -17.98 1.74
C LYS A 329 -8.92 -19.19 2.64
N GLU A 330 -9.00 -18.99 3.96
CA GLU A 330 -8.90 -20.10 4.90
C GLU A 330 -9.97 -21.13 4.51
N VAL A 331 -9.51 -22.33 4.15
CA VAL A 331 -10.39 -23.49 4.02
C VAL A 331 -10.94 -23.71 5.42
N GLN A 332 -12.19 -23.31 5.62
CA GLN A 332 -12.93 -23.64 6.82
C GLN A 332 -13.32 -25.11 6.72
N ASP A 333 -12.33 -25.98 6.86
CA ASP A 333 -12.56 -27.36 7.26
C ASP A 333 -13.29 -27.27 8.60
N GLY A 334 -14.53 -27.76 8.59
CA GLY A 334 -15.40 -27.76 9.75
C GLY A 334 -14.77 -28.54 10.90
N ILE A 335 -14.10 -27.82 11.79
CA ILE A 335 -13.97 -28.17 13.20
C ILE A 335 -14.42 -26.95 13.97
N GLU A 336 -15.68 -26.97 14.37
CA GLU A 336 -16.24 -26.11 15.40
C GLU A 336 -15.57 -26.48 16.74
N GLU A 337 -14.37 -25.97 17.00
CA GLU A 337 -13.84 -25.88 18.36
C GLU A 337 -14.01 -24.46 18.87
N ILE A 338 -15.07 -24.31 19.63
CA ILE A 338 -15.37 -23.18 20.51
C ILE A 338 -14.18 -22.98 21.45
N CYS A 339 -13.25 -22.10 21.10
CA CYS A 339 -12.36 -21.49 22.07
C CYS A 339 -13.16 -20.45 22.85
N HIS A 340 -13.87 -20.90 23.88
CA HIS A 340 -14.36 -20.04 24.93
C HIS A 340 -13.15 -19.35 25.56
N SER A 341 -13.03 -18.03 25.33
CA SER A 341 -12.13 -17.18 26.10
C SER A 341 -12.54 -17.29 27.57
N ASN A 342 -11.76 -18.07 28.32
CA ASN A 342 -11.85 -18.17 29.77
C ASN A 342 -11.29 -16.86 30.35
N ASN A 343 -12.11 -15.81 30.32
CA ASN A 343 -11.92 -14.62 31.14
C ASN A 343 -12.21 -14.99 32.61
N VAL A 344 -11.22 -15.57 33.28
CA VAL A 344 -11.25 -15.74 34.74
C VAL A 344 -10.53 -14.57 35.38
N MET A 345 -11.22 -13.44 35.50
CA MET A 345 -11.21 -12.52 36.66
C MET A 345 -12.16 -11.35 36.37
N PRO A 346 -13.19 -11.14 37.22
CA PRO A 346 -12.95 -10.46 38.49
C PRO A 346 -13.82 -11.01 39.63
N PHE A 347 -13.29 -11.91 40.45
CA PHE A 347 -13.88 -12.27 41.75
C PHE A 347 -12.85 -12.10 42.88
N MET A 348 -12.16 -10.96 42.91
CA MET A 348 -11.26 -10.60 44.03
C MET A 348 -11.81 -9.49 44.93
N LEU A 349 -13.11 -9.18 44.84
CA LEU A 349 -13.76 -8.20 45.71
C LEU A 349 -14.54 -8.82 46.89
N PRO A 350 -15.25 -9.96 46.77
CA PRO A 350 -15.98 -10.49 47.94
C PRO A 350 -15.07 -11.22 48.94
N GLY A 351 -13.96 -11.83 48.50
CA GLY A 351 -13.02 -12.54 49.37
C GLY A 351 -12.23 -11.61 50.29
N PHE A 352 -11.77 -10.47 49.77
CA PHE A 352 -11.01 -9.51 50.56
C PHE A 352 -11.87 -8.86 51.65
N VAL A 353 -13.13 -8.53 51.33
CA VAL A 353 -14.08 -7.98 52.31
C VAL A 353 -14.41 -9.01 53.41
N LEU A 354 -14.59 -10.29 53.06
CA LEU A 354 -14.83 -11.36 54.04
C LEU A 354 -13.63 -11.59 54.97
N THR A 355 -12.40 -11.53 54.45
CA THR A 355 -11.19 -11.66 55.30
C THR A 355 -10.99 -10.47 56.24
N VAL A 356 -11.28 -9.24 55.77
CA VAL A 356 -11.19 -8.04 56.62
C VAL A 356 -12.29 -8.05 57.69
N VAL A 357 -13.52 -8.43 57.35
CA VAL A 357 -14.61 -8.54 58.33
C VAL A 357 -14.31 -9.63 59.37
N SER A 358 -13.78 -10.79 58.94
CA SER A 358 -13.42 -11.88 59.85
C SER A 358 -12.30 -11.49 60.83
N THR A 359 -11.25 -10.82 60.34
CA THR A 359 -10.14 -10.35 61.19
C THR A 359 -10.58 -9.26 62.18
N VAL A 360 -11.44 -8.33 61.77
CA VAL A 360 -12.03 -7.33 62.68
C VAL A 360 -12.91 -7.99 63.74
N PHE A 361 -13.71 -8.99 63.37
CA PHE A 361 -14.56 -9.70 64.34
C PHE A 361 -13.73 -10.49 65.36
N MET A 362 -12.67 -11.17 64.89
CA MET A 362 -11.76 -11.92 65.77
C MET A 362 -11.02 -10.99 66.74
N THR A 363 -10.53 -9.84 66.28
CA THR A 363 -9.86 -8.87 67.17
C THR A 363 -10.81 -8.26 68.21
N LEU A 364 -12.07 -7.98 67.84
CA LEU A 364 -13.09 -7.53 68.80
C LEU A 364 -13.45 -8.61 69.84
N MET A 365 -13.54 -9.87 69.42
CA MET A 365 -13.82 -11.00 70.33
C MET A 365 -12.65 -11.23 71.29
N ILE A 366 -11.40 -11.19 70.80
CA ILE A 366 -10.20 -11.28 71.65
C ILE A 366 -10.16 -10.10 72.63
N SER A 367 -10.45 -8.88 72.19
CA SER A 367 -10.46 -7.69 73.07
C SER A 367 -11.54 -7.79 74.16
N LYS A 368 -12.74 -8.30 73.83
CA LYS A 368 -13.79 -8.61 74.83
C LYS A 368 -13.37 -9.72 75.79
N PHE A 369 -12.70 -10.76 75.30
CA PHE A 369 -12.21 -11.87 76.12
C PHE A 369 -11.11 -11.41 77.08
N VAL A 370 -10.15 -10.61 76.61
CA VAL A 370 -9.10 -10.02 77.44
C VAL A 370 -9.68 -9.05 78.48
N LYS A 371 -10.72 -8.27 78.11
CA LYS A 371 -11.41 -7.39 79.06
C LYS A 371 -12.16 -8.18 80.14
N LYS A 372 -12.82 -9.28 79.77
CA LYS A 372 -13.49 -10.20 80.70
C LYS A 372 -12.49 -10.93 81.61
N GLN A 373 -11.33 -11.32 81.08
CA GLN A 373 -10.26 -11.95 81.86
C GLN A 373 -9.68 -10.97 82.88
N LYS A 374 -9.43 -9.70 82.50
CA LYS A 374 -9.01 -8.64 83.43
C LYS A 374 -10.06 -8.37 84.52
N GLU A 375 -11.34 -8.48 84.20
CA GLU A 375 -12.43 -8.30 85.18
C GLU A 375 -12.50 -9.48 86.17
N ILE A 376 -12.17 -10.69 85.73
CA ILE A 376 -12.07 -11.89 86.57
C ILE A 376 -10.82 -11.83 87.47
N ASP A 377 -9.67 -11.41 86.93
CA ASP A 377 -8.44 -11.26 87.72
C ASP A 377 -8.54 -10.13 88.76
N SER A 378 -9.34 -9.10 88.51
CA SER A 378 -9.62 -8.02 89.49
C SER A 378 -10.57 -8.43 90.65
N ARG A 379 -11.15 -9.64 90.63
CA ARG A 379 -11.92 -10.18 91.75
C ARG A 379 -11.11 -11.08 92.69
N PHE A 380 -9.85 -11.37 92.34
CA PHE A 380 -8.97 -12.23 93.12
C PHE A 380 -7.78 -11.48 93.75
N TYR A 381 -7.82 -10.14 93.78
CA TYR A 381 -6.87 -9.29 94.51
C TYR A 381 -7.58 -8.30 95.43
#